data_AF-A0A2N9Y4J4-F1
#
_entry.id   AF-A0A2N9Y4J4-F1
#
_cell.length_a   1.000
_cell.length_b   1.000
_cell.length_c   1.000
_cell.angle_alpha   90.00
_cell.angle_beta   90.00
_cell.angle_gamma   90.00
#
_symmetry.space_group_name_H-M   'P 1'
#
loop_
_entity.id
_entity.type
_entity.pdbx_description
1 polymer ?
#
loop_
_entity_poly.entity_id
_entity_poly.type
_entity_poly.pdbx_seq_one_letter_code
_entity_poly.pdbx_strand_id
1 'polypeptide(L)'
;MKINFRLKLFVILLFLFNFNYSYALPKEGSWTDEMYTDNNEIPYSIFSIKLKVEDNNKINGELCSIIQYGNKIDCPILFSSRLIDNKIKVHFDSNFGGINGFAVITIQGNNLSWDLINVPEGEYYVVRKALLLPEKNK
;
A
#
# COMPACT_ATOMS: atom_id res chain seq x y z
N MET A 1 49.77 14.54 -19.32
CA MET A 1 49.33 13.91 -18.07
C MET A 1 48.91 12.46 -18.37
N LYS A 2 49.76 11.46 -18.05
CA LYS A 2 49.48 10.04 -18.34
C LYS A 2 48.63 9.44 -17.21
N ILE A 3 47.34 9.25 -17.46
CA ILE A 3 46.42 8.61 -16.52
C ILE A 3 46.71 7.11 -16.52
N ASN A 4 47.11 6.57 -15.36
CA ASN A 4 47.47 5.16 -15.19
C ASN A 4 46.29 4.23 -15.52
N PHE A 5 46.54 3.19 -16.32
CA PHE A 5 45.54 2.22 -16.79
C PHE A 5 44.78 1.52 -15.64
N ARG A 6 45.45 1.28 -14.50
CA ARG A 6 44.83 0.70 -13.29
C ARG A 6 43.78 1.61 -12.64
N LEU A 7 43.90 2.93 -12.81
CA LEU A 7 42.94 3.90 -12.27
C LEU A 7 41.65 3.94 -13.11
N LYS A 8 41.73 3.71 -14.43
CA LYS A 8 40.55 3.62 -15.31
C LYS A 8 39.71 2.37 -15.03
N LEU A 9 40.35 1.25 -14.71
CA LEU A 9 39.64 -0.02 -14.43
C LEU A 9 38.78 0.08 -13.15
N PHE A 10 39.24 0.85 -12.16
CA PHE A 10 38.52 1.03 -10.88
C PHE A 10 37.28 1.93 -11.03
N VAL A 11 37.34 2.95 -11.89
CA VAL A 11 36.22 3.87 -12.13
C VAL A 11 35.08 3.20 -12.92
N ILE A 12 35.40 2.26 -13.81
CA ILE A 12 34.40 1.49 -14.57
C ILE A 12 33.64 0.50 -13.68
N LEU A 13 34.30 -0.09 -12.66
CA LEU A 13 33.64 -1.03 -11.75
C LEU A 13 32.61 -0.36 -10.82
N LEU A 14 32.83 0.91 -10.44
CA LEU A 14 31.90 1.67 -9.59
C LEU A 14 30.60 2.06 -10.31
N PHE A 15 30.62 2.16 -11.64
CA PHE A 15 29.43 2.52 -12.44
C PHE A 15 28.44 1.35 -12.66
N LEU A 16 28.85 0.11 -12.35
CA LEU A 16 28.00 -1.08 -12.50
C LEU A 16 27.31 -1.50 -11.20
N PHE A 17 27.65 -0.88 -10.06
CA PHE A 17 26.93 -1.08 -8.80
C PHE A 17 25.64 -0.25 -8.78
N ASN A 18 24.77 -0.47 -9.77
CA ASN A 18 23.36 -0.16 -9.61
C ASN A 18 22.81 -1.20 -8.63
N PHE A 19 22.85 -0.89 -7.34
CA PHE A 19 22.11 -1.63 -6.32
C PHE A 19 20.62 -1.53 -6.68
N ASN A 20 20.11 -2.52 -7.41
CA ASN A 20 18.68 -2.75 -7.52
C ASN A 20 18.22 -3.21 -6.13
N TYR A 21 17.74 -2.28 -5.32
CA TYR A 21 17.06 -2.61 -4.07
C TYR A 21 15.73 -3.27 -4.42
N SER A 22 15.70 -4.60 -4.43
CA SER A 22 14.45 -5.37 -4.44
C SER A 22 13.84 -5.31 -3.04
N TYR A 23 12.88 -4.41 -2.83
CA TYR A 23 12.05 -4.44 -1.63
C TYR A 23 11.03 -5.58 -1.78
N ALA A 24 11.20 -6.63 -0.98
CA ALA A 24 10.20 -7.67 -0.86
C ALA A 24 9.14 -7.23 0.15
N LEU A 25 7.85 -7.34 -0.21
CA LEU A 25 6.76 -7.17 0.74
C LEU A 25 6.96 -8.19 1.88
N PRO A 26 6.83 -7.80 3.17
CA PRO A 26 6.84 -8.80 4.24
C PRO A 26 5.75 -9.85 4.06
N LYS A 27 5.95 -11.05 4.60
CA LYS A 27 4.96 -12.14 4.54
C LYS A 27 3.61 -11.73 5.14
N GLU A 28 3.65 -10.84 6.13
CA GLU A 28 2.47 -10.21 6.72
C GLU A 28 2.82 -8.79 7.12
N GLY A 29 1.88 -7.85 6.97
CA GLY A 29 2.09 -6.46 7.35
C GLY A 29 0.79 -5.66 7.42
N SER A 30 0.88 -4.52 8.11
CA SER A 30 -0.17 -3.51 8.23
C SER A 30 0.35 -2.16 7.77
N TRP A 31 -0.47 -1.43 7.04
CA TRP A 31 -0.19 -0.08 6.55
C TRP A 31 -1.36 0.83 6.82
N THR A 32 -1.09 2.07 7.19
CA THR A 32 -2.11 3.04 7.61
C THR A 32 -1.82 4.42 7.02
N ASP A 33 -2.88 5.12 6.65
CA ASP A 33 -2.93 6.53 6.30
C ASP A 33 -3.89 7.23 7.29
N GLU A 34 -3.41 8.27 7.97
CA GLU A 34 -4.18 9.03 8.96
C GLU A 34 -4.29 10.48 8.50
N MET A 35 -5.52 10.99 8.42
CA MET A 35 -5.80 12.37 8.09
C MET A 35 -6.30 13.11 9.33
N TYR A 36 -5.61 14.18 9.70
CA TYR A 36 -6.00 15.08 10.78
C TYR A 36 -6.60 16.36 10.19
N THR A 37 -7.58 16.91 10.89
CA THR A 37 -8.01 18.29 10.69
C THR A 37 -7.28 19.19 11.68
N ASP A 38 -7.15 20.48 11.38
CA ASP A 38 -6.44 21.43 12.23
C ASP A 38 -6.86 21.33 13.70
N ASN A 39 -5.86 21.24 14.59
CA ASN A 39 -5.96 21.24 16.05
C ASN A 39 -6.65 20.02 16.71
N ASN A 40 -6.88 18.92 15.99
CA ASN A 40 -7.41 17.69 16.60
C ASN A 40 -6.30 16.66 16.86
N GLU A 41 -6.27 16.10 18.07
CA GLU A 41 -5.40 14.95 18.42
C GLU A 41 -5.95 13.61 17.89
N ILE A 42 -7.22 13.60 17.50
CA ILE A 42 -7.92 12.44 16.94
C ILE A 42 -7.97 12.60 15.42
N PRO A 43 -7.51 11.60 14.64
CA PRO A 43 -7.61 11.67 13.18
C PRO A 43 -9.07 11.75 12.74
N TYR A 44 -9.34 12.62 11.78
CA TYR A 44 -10.64 12.70 11.12
C TYR A 44 -10.94 11.42 10.33
N SER A 45 -9.93 10.85 9.69
CA SER A 45 -10.03 9.56 9.03
C SER A 45 -8.78 8.71 9.19
N ILE A 46 -8.97 7.40 9.25
CA ILE A 46 -7.94 6.38 9.26
C ILE A 46 -8.31 5.39 8.14
N PHE A 47 -7.40 5.18 7.19
CA PHE A 47 -7.52 4.13 6.19
C PHE A 47 -6.37 3.15 6.36
N SER A 48 -6.68 1.88 6.57
CA SER A 48 -5.68 0.84 6.78
C SER A 48 -5.88 -0.37 5.90
N ILE A 49 -4.76 -1.01 5.58
CA ILE A 49 -4.66 -2.22 4.79
C ILE A 49 -3.79 -3.21 5.54
N LYS A 50 -4.29 -4.43 5.75
CA LYS A 50 -3.48 -5.57 6.18
C LYS A 50 -3.32 -6.53 5.02
N LEU A 51 -2.11 -7.03 4.81
CA LEU A 51 -1.81 -8.02 3.78
C LEU A 51 -1.12 -9.23 4.40
N LYS A 52 -1.52 -10.42 3.95
CA LYS A 52 -0.82 -11.67 4.18
C LYS A 52 -0.50 -12.33 2.85
N VAL A 53 0.79 -12.54 2.59
CA VAL A 53 1.34 -13.17 1.39
C VAL A 53 1.56 -14.66 1.65
N GLU A 54 0.98 -15.50 0.80
CA GLU A 54 1.22 -16.94 0.77
C GLU A 54 2.33 -17.29 -0.25
N ASP A 55 2.87 -18.52 -0.16
CA ASP A 55 4.07 -18.94 -0.88
C ASP A 55 3.90 -19.04 -2.43
N ASN A 56 2.72 -18.68 -2.96
CA ASN A 56 2.36 -18.65 -4.38
C ASN A 56 1.87 -17.27 -4.87
N ASN A 57 2.31 -16.18 -4.21
CA ASN A 57 1.87 -14.81 -4.45
C ASN A 57 0.37 -14.58 -4.23
N LYS A 58 -0.37 -15.53 -3.64
CA LYS A 58 -1.73 -15.29 -3.20
C LYS A 58 -1.70 -14.33 -2.01
N ILE A 59 -2.60 -13.38 -2.06
CA ILE A 59 -2.80 -12.36 -1.04
C ILE A 59 -4.15 -12.62 -0.40
N ASN A 60 -4.18 -12.65 0.93
CA ASN A 60 -5.40 -12.35 1.67
C ASN A 60 -5.19 -10.99 2.34
N GLY A 61 -6.18 -10.12 2.26
CA GLY A 61 -6.09 -8.80 2.85
C GLY A 61 -7.39 -8.34 3.46
N GLU A 62 -7.25 -7.28 4.24
CA GLU A 62 -8.34 -6.59 4.94
C GLU A 62 -8.17 -5.10 4.68
N LEU A 63 -9.24 -4.45 4.24
CA LEU A 63 -9.36 -3.00 4.22
C LEU A 63 -10.18 -2.57 5.45
N CYS A 64 -9.82 -1.44 6.02
CA CYS A 64 -10.62 -0.78 7.03
C CYS A 64 -10.60 0.73 6.78
N SER A 65 -11.78 1.34 6.67
CA SER A 65 -11.93 2.78 6.55
C SER A 65 -12.76 3.32 7.71
N ILE A 66 -12.14 4.17 8.52
CA ILE A 66 -12.77 4.89 9.62
C ILE A 66 -12.77 6.36 9.23
N ILE A 67 -13.94 6.99 9.14
CA ILE A 67 -14.03 8.42 8.80
C ILE A 67 -14.93 9.17 9.78
N GLN A 68 -14.89 10.50 9.72
CA GLN A 68 -15.68 11.39 10.56
C GLN A 68 -15.47 11.11 12.05
N TYR A 69 -14.22 11.00 12.48
CA TYR A 69 -13.83 10.73 13.87
C TYR A 69 -14.43 9.43 14.43
N GLY A 70 -14.65 8.42 13.59
CA GLY A 70 -15.20 7.13 14.00
C GLY A 70 -16.72 6.99 13.83
N ASN A 71 -17.42 8.02 13.34
CA ASN A 71 -18.87 7.93 13.12
C ASN A 71 -19.26 7.00 11.96
N LYS A 72 -18.33 6.71 11.05
CA LYS A 72 -18.50 5.77 9.94
C LYS A 72 -17.33 4.81 9.93
N ILE A 73 -17.61 3.53 10.12
CA ILE A 73 -16.61 2.45 10.24
C ILE A 73 -16.96 1.38 9.21
N ASP A 74 -16.22 1.33 8.12
CA ASP A 74 -16.37 0.34 7.05
C ASP A 74 -15.25 -0.71 7.19
N CYS A 75 -15.42 -1.58 8.18
CA CYS A 75 -14.41 -2.56 8.60
C CYS A 75 -15.06 -3.83 9.18
N PRO A 76 -14.44 -5.02 9.02
CA PRO A 76 -13.42 -5.31 8.03
C PRO A 76 -14.04 -5.49 6.64
N ILE A 77 -13.30 -5.17 5.58
CA ILE A 77 -13.62 -5.61 4.22
C ILE A 77 -12.53 -6.58 3.77
N LEU A 78 -12.89 -7.86 3.69
CA LEU A 78 -11.96 -8.93 3.33
C LEU A 78 -11.85 -9.06 1.81
N PHE A 79 -10.64 -9.31 1.33
CA PHE A 79 -10.39 -9.62 -0.07
C PHE A 79 -9.32 -10.70 -0.25
N SER A 80 -9.39 -11.40 -1.37
CA SER A 80 -8.32 -12.30 -1.82
C SER A 80 -7.92 -11.94 -3.24
N SER A 81 -6.61 -11.96 -3.50
CA SER A 81 -6.05 -11.56 -4.78
C SER A 81 -4.70 -12.23 -5.02
N ARG A 82 -3.99 -11.79 -6.06
CA ARG A 82 -2.62 -12.18 -6.34
C ARG A 82 -1.74 -10.94 -6.49
N LEU A 83 -0.53 -11.04 -5.97
CA LEU A 83 0.54 -10.11 -6.28
C LEU A 83 1.09 -10.43 -7.67
N ILE A 84 0.96 -9.49 -8.59
CA ILE A 84 1.53 -9.56 -9.94
C ILE A 84 2.40 -8.33 -10.13
N ASP A 85 3.68 -8.55 -10.41
CA ASP A 85 4.74 -7.55 -10.37
C ASP A 85 4.82 -6.87 -9.00
N ASN A 86 4.26 -5.68 -8.88
CA ASN A 86 4.17 -4.90 -7.64
C ASN A 86 2.74 -4.43 -7.36
N LYS A 87 1.73 -5.07 -7.97
CA LYS A 87 0.33 -4.66 -7.91
C LYS A 87 -0.57 -5.76 -7.37
N ILE A 88 -1.59 -5.34 -6.63
CA ILE A 88 -2.65 -6.19 -6.13
C ILE A 88 -3.97 -5.56 -6.57
N LYS A 89 -4.76 -6.32 -7.33
CA LYS A 89 -6.10 -5.91 -7.77
C LYS A 89 -7.10 -6.27 -6.68
N VAL A 90 -7.86 -5.30 -6.18
CA VAL A 90 -8.78 -5.48 -5.07
C VAL A 90 -10.20 -5.28 -5.56
N HIS A 91 -10.99 -6.33 -5.49
CA HIS A 91 -12.45 -6.26 -5.61
C HIS A 91 -13.04 -6.33 -4.22
N PHE A 92 -14.01 -5.45 -3.95
CA PHE A 92 -14.57 -5.34 -2.61
C PHE A 92 -16.00 -4.81 -2.63
N ASP A 93 -16.77 -5.20 -1.63
CA ASP A 93 -18.08 -4.63 -1.31
C ASP A 93 -17.97 -3.93 0.04
N SER A 94 -18.61 -2.77 0.17
CA SER A 94 -18.68 -2.00 1.40
C SER A 94 -19.73 -2.60 2.35
N ASN A 95 -19.47 -2.50 3.65
CA ASN A 95 -20.45 -2.86 4.69
C ASN A 95 -21.67 -1.90 4.72
N PHE A 96 -21.64 -0.80 3.98
CA PHE A 96 -22.74 0.17 3.86
C PHE A 96 -23.63 -0.08 2.62
N GLY A 97 -23.42 -1.19 1.92
CA GLY A 97 -24.27 -1.60 0.79
C GLY A 97 -23.76 -1.17 -0.59
N GLY A 98 -22.63 -0.46 -0.67
CA GLY A 98 -21.91 -0.22 -1.91
C GLY A 98 -21.28 -1.50 -2.46
N ILE A 99 -21.62 -1.90 -3.68
CA ILE A 99 -21.13 -3.15 -4.29
C ILE A 99 -20.22 -2.89 -5.50
N ASN A 100 -19.46 -3.91 -5.92
CA ASN A 100 -18.63 -3.89 -7.14
C ASN A 100 -17.49 -2.85 -7.13
N GLY A 101 -16.95 -2.53 -5.95
CA GLY A 101 -15.76 -1.70 -5.81
C GLY A 101 -14.54 -2.33 -6.45
N PHE A 102 -13.72 -1.54 -7.13
CA PHE A 102 -12.45 -1.99 -7.71
C PHE A 102 -11.33 -0.99 -7.47
N ALA A 103 -10.23 -1.48 -6.90
CA ALA A 103 -9.05 -0.68 -6.60
C ALA A 103 -7.76 -1.42 -6.95
N VAL A 104 -6.67 -0.67 -6.99
CA VAL A 104 -5.32 -1.20 -7.16
C VAL A 104 -4.45 -0.73 -6.00
N ILE A 105 -3.83 -1.68 -5.33
CA ILE A 105 -2.72 -1.43 -4.42
C ILE A 105 -1.43 -1.57 -5.23
N THR A 106 -0.55 -0.57 -5.16
CA THR A 106 0.80 -0.61 -5.73
C THR A 106 1.83 -0.55 -4.61
N ILE A 107 2.74 -1.51 -4.59
CA ILE A 107 3.86 -1.56 -3.64
C ILE A 107 4.92 -0.55 -4.09
N GLN A 108 5.29 0.37 -3.21
CA GLN A 108 6.28 1.42 -3.44
C GLN A 108 7.31 1.43 -2.31
N GLY A 109 8.38 0.63 -2.46
CA GLY A 109 9.32 0.39 -1.37
C GLY A 109 8.63 -0.31 -0.21
N ASN A 110 8.61 0.33 0.96
CA ASN A 110 7.92 -0.18 2.16
C ASN A 110 6.48 0.34 2.31
N ASN A 111 6.01 1.20 1.41
CA ASN A 111 4.71 1.83 1.47
C ASN A 111 3.74 1.18 0.48
N LEU A 112 2.45 1.43 0.69
CA LEU A 112 1.40 1.07 -0.27
C LEU A 112 0.78 2.34 -0.84
N SER A 113 0.60 2.38 -2.15
CA SER A 113 -0.29 3.35 -2.79
C SER A 113 -1.60 2.68 -3.14
N TRP A 114 -2.69 3.27 -2.69
CA TRP A 114 -4.06 2.85 -2.99
C TRP A 114 -4.66 3.79 -4.05
N ASP A 115 -5.32 3.22 -5.06
CA ASP A 115 -6.11 3.96 -6.05
C ASP A 115 -7.44 3.24 -6.32
N LEU A 116 -8.56 3.89 -5.98
CA LEU A 116 -9.92 3.42 -6.27
C LEU A 116 -10.25 3.72 -7.73
N ILE A 117 -10.28 2.66 -8.53
CA ILE A 117 -10.49 2.73 -9.99
C ILE A 117 -11.98 2.77 -10.32
N ASN A 118 -12.77 1.83 -9.78
CA ASN A 118 -14.23 1.84 -9.90
C ASN A 118 -14.85 2.07 -8.53
N VAL A 119 -15.67 3.12 -8.47
CA VAL A 119 -16.44 3.48 -7.28
C VAL A 119 -17.54 2.43 -7.05
N PRO A 120 -17.75 1.95 -5.80
CA PRO A 120 -18.85 1.05 -5.50
C PRO A 120 -20.22 1.64 -5.84
N GLU A 121 -21.14 0.80 -6.30
CA GLU A 121 -22.54 1.14 -6.54
C GLU A 121 -23.30 1.11 -5.21
N GLY A 122 -23.48 2.28 -4.58
CA GLY A 122 -24.17 2.42 -3.28
C GLY A 122 -23.36 3.28 -2.30
N GLU A 123 -23.71 3.22 -1.02
CA GLU A 123 -22.98 3.94 0.03
C GLU A 123 -21.68 3.20 0.38
N TYR A 124 -20.56 3.93 0.46
CA TYR A 124 -19.24 3.40 0.79
C TYR A 124 -18.38 4.48 1.45
N TYR A 125 -17.37 4.07 2.20
CA TYR A 125 -16.49 4.99 2.92
C TYR A 125 -14.99 4.76 2.70
N VAL A 126 -14.62 3.86 1.78
CA VAL A 126 -13.23 3.67 1.37
C VAL A 126 -12.72 4.91 0.61
N VAL A 127 -11.52 5.36 0.95
CA VAL A 127 -10.90 6.57 0.36
C VAL A 127 -10.59 6.39 -1.13
N ARG A 128 -10.58 7.48 -1.89
CA ARG A 128 -10.28 7.41 -3.34
C ARG A 128 -8.80 7.13 -3.61
N LYS A 129 -7.90 7.79 -2.89
CA LYS A 129 -6.45 7.63 -3.02
C LYS A 129 -5.82 7.74 -1.63
N ALA A 130 -4.79 6.95 -1.38
CA ALA A 130 -3.99 7.04 -0.17
C ALA A 130 -2.55 6.59 -0.41
N LEU A 131 -1.62 7.15 0.37
CA LEU A 131 -0.26 6.63 0.52
C LEU A 131 -0.13 6.10 1.95
N LEU A 132 -0.21 4.79 2.11
CA LEU A 132 -0.19 4.15 3.41
C LEU A 132 1.25 3.82 3.81
N LEU A 133 1.59 4.21 5.03
CA LEU A 133 2.89 3.94 5.63
C LEU A 133 2.81 2.65 6.46
N PRO A 134 3.88 1.84 6.52
CA PRO A 134 3.88 0.65 7.36
C PRO A 134 3.68 1.05 8.81
N GLU A 135 2.80 0.35 9.52
CA GLU A 135 2.64 0.56 10.95
C GLU A 135 3.97 0.27 11.65
N LYS A 136 4.40 1.17 12.53
CA LYS A 136 5.55 0.90 13.38
C LYS A 136 5.16 -0.24 14.31
N ASN A 137 5.92 -1.34 14.29
CA ASN A 137 5.84 -2.36 15.33
C ASN A 137 5.98 -1.65 16.68
N LYS A 138 4.89 -1.62 17.45
CA LYS A 138 4.90 -1.13 18.84
C LYS A 138 5.59 -2.15 19.74
#